data_AF-A0A956TRN6-F1
#
_entry.id   AF-A0A956TRN6-F1
#
_cell.length_a   1.000
_cell.length_b   1.000
_cell.length_c   1.000
_cell.angle_alpha   90.00
_cell.angle_beta   90.00
_cell.angle_gamma   90.00
#
_symmetry.space_group_name_H-M   'P 1'
#
loop_
_entity.id
_entity.type
_entity.pdbx_description
1 polymer ?
#
loop_
_entity_poly.entity_id
_entity_poly.type
_entity_poly.pdbx_seq_one_letter_code
_entity_poly.pdbx_strand_id
1 'polypeptide(L)'
;MAEQDRKKKFREVQERLAALSRKPEAFNQSVMAERAELASRLCNDAYDLYDRKPGREAEMAVWEQAASLFHQSIREAFPDGFWESLEALSKEDISGLETAIKFLEDDPYFFRSGYIKADILKYVRRVRLSASDAKRLRRVVIAAIKVGDRREFRWYCKLARRVESPAFRNDIEQLLHHDDEGVRRRARWVLAAMDA
;
A
#
# COMPACT_ATOMS: atom_id res chain seq x y z
N MET A 1 -26.61 -3.36 -20.05
CA MET A 1 -26.76 -4.54 -19.18
C MET A 1 -28.24 -4.92 -19.18
N ALA A 2 -28.56 -6.20 -19.38
CA ALA A 2 -29.94 -6.67 -19.30
C ALA A 2 -30.48 -6.52 -17.86
N GLU A 3 -31.78 -6.29 -17.71
CA GLU A 3 -32.38 -6.00 -16.39
C GLU A 3 -32.17 -7.13 -15.37
N GLN A 4 -32.17 -8.39 -15.84
CA GLN A 4 -31.91 -9.56 -15.01
C GLN A 4 -30.46 -9.62 -14.51
N ASP A 5 -29.50 -9.32 -15.38
CA ASP A 5 -28.07 -9.24 -15.02
C ASP A 5 -27.81 -8.12 -14.00
N ARG A 6 -28.51 -6.99 -14.17
CA ARG A 6 -28.44 -5.85 -13.25
C ARG A 6 -28.91 -6.22 -11.85
N LYS A 7 -30.10 -6.84 -11.74
CA LYS A 7 -30.65 -7.28 -10.46
C LYS A 7 -29.74 -8.30 -9.78
N LYS A 8 -29.15 -9.22 -10.55
CA LYS A 8 -28.15 -10.16 -10.05
C LYS A 8 -26.92 -9.43 -9.49
N LYS A 9 -26.32 -8.52 -10.27
CA LYS A 9 -25.16 -7.72 -9.82
C LYS A 9 -25.49 -6.89 -8.57
N PHE A 10 -26.69 -6.33 -8.49
CA PHE A 10 -27.14 -5.58 -7.31
C PHE A 10 -27.20 -6.47 -6.05
N ARG A 11 -27.74 -7.68 -6.16
CA ARG A 11 -27.76 -8.65 -5.05
C ARG A 11 -26.34 -9.02 -4.59
N GLU A 12 -25.45 -9.30 -5.53
CA GLU A 12 -24.04 -9.61 -5.24
C GLU A 12 -23.33 -8.46 -4.50
N VAL A 13 -23.61 -7.21 -4.89
CA VAL A 13 -23.09 -6.02 -4.20
C VAL A 13 -23.63 -5.93 -2.76
N GLN A 14 -24.92 -6.20 -2.54
CA GLN A 14 -25.49 -6.19 -1.19
C GLN A 14 -24.89 -7.28 -0.29
N GLU A 15 -24.69 -8.49 -0.81
CA GLU A 15 -24.06 -9.60 -0.08
C GLU A 15 -22.61 -9.28 0.29
N ARG A 16 -21.83 -8.75 -0.66
CA ARG A 16 -20.45 -8.31 -0.41
C ARG A 16 -20.38 -7.16 0.59
N LEU A 17 -21.32 -6.21 0.53
CA LEU A 17 -21.44 -5.13 1.51
C LEU A 17 -21.69 -5.69 2.92
N ALA A 18 -22.65 -6.60 3.07
CA ALA A 18 -22.94 -7.22 4.35
C ALA A 18 -21.75 -8.02 4.92
N ALA A 19 -21.04 -8.76 4.06
CA ALA A 19 -19.84 -9.50 4.44
C ALA A 19 -18.71 -8.57 4.89
N LEU A 20 -18.41 -7.54 4.10
CA LEU A 20 -17.36 -6.58 4.44
C LEU A 20 -17.75 -5.66 5.58
N SER A 21 -19.02 -5.44 5.92
CA SER A 21 -19.37 -4.62 7.09
C SER A 21 -18.91 -5.23 8.42
N ARG A 22 -18.61 -6.53 8.47
CA ARG A 22 -18.05 -7.19 9.66
C ARG A 22 -16.57 -6.84 9.80
N LYS A 23 -16.18 -6.31 10.96
CA LYS A 23 -14.78 -5.94 11.24
C LYS A 23 -13.98 -7.15 11.74
N PRO A 24 -12.70 -7.29 11.37
CA PRO A 24 -11.81 -8.26 11.99
C PRO A 24 -11.67 -8.03 13.50
N GLU A 25 -11.51 -9.11 14.28
CA GLU A 25 -11.37 -9.04 15.74
C GLU A 25 -10.03 -8.44 16.18
N ALA A 26 -8.98 -8.62 15.37
CA ALA A 26 -7.64 -8.12 15.64
C ALA A 26 -7.05 -7.41 14.42
N PHE A 27 -6.18 -6.43 14.67
CA PHE A 27 -5.48 -5.73 13.60
C PHE A 27 -4.44 -6.63 12.95
N ASN A 28 -4.50 -6.74 11.63
CA ASN A 28 -3.48 -7.35 10.80
C ASN A 28 -3.34 -6.51 9.52
N GLN A 29 -2.12 -6.04 9.23
CA GLN A 29 -1.88 -5.07 8.17
C GLN A 29 -2.29 -5.58 6.79
N SER A 30 -2.05 -6.86 6.47
CA SER A 30 -2.42 -7.44 5.17
C SER A 30 -3.93 -7.62 5.03
N VAL A 31 -4.60 -8.09 6.10
CA VAL A 31 -6.07 -8.24 6.14
C VAL A 31 -6.76 -6.88 5.99
N MET A 32 -6.25 -5.85 6.68
CA MET A 32 -6.84 -4.51 6.59
C MET A 32 -6.59 -3.86 5.22
N ALA A 33 -5.42 -4.10 4.61
CA ALA A 33 -5.14 -3.65 3.24
C ALA A 33 -6.06 -4.32 2.22
N GLU A 34 -6.25 -5.63 2.32
CA GLU A 34 -7.18 -6.38 1.45
C GLU A 34 -8.62 -5.88 1.62
N ARG A 35 -9.06 -5.68 2.86
CA ARG A 35 -10.37 -5.11 3.17
C ARG A 35 -10.58 -3.74 2.52
N ALA A 36 -9.58 -2.85 2.60
CA ALA A 36 -9.64 -1.54 1.99
C ALA A 36 -9.72 -1.60 0.45
N GLU A 37 -8.98 -2.52 -0.17
CA GLU A 37 -9.03 -2.77 -1.61
C GLU A 37 -10.39 -3.35 -2.04
N LEU A 38 -10.92 -4.34 -1.32
CA LEU A 38 -12.24 -4.92 -1.59
C LEU A 38 -13.36 -3.90 -1.41
N ALA A 39 -13.28 -3.04 -0.39
CA ALA A 39 -14.23 -1.95 -0.17
C ALA A 39 -14.16 -0.89 -1.29
N SER A 40 -12.96 -0.60 -1.80
CA SER A 40 -12.79 0.30 -2.96
C SER A 40 -13.47 -0.26 -4.21
N ARG A 41 -13.25 -1.55 -4.51
CA ARG A 41 -13.91 -2.23 -5.64
C ARG A 41 -15.43 -2.27 -5.46
N LEU A 42 -15.90 -2.59 -4.26
CA LEU A 42 -17.33 -2.60 -3.95
C LEU A 42 -17.97 -1.22 -4.14
N CYS A 43 -17.30 -0.15 -3.70
CA CYS A 43 -17.77 1.22 -3.89
C CYS A 43 -17.90 1.56 -5.39
N ASN A 44 -16.92 1.17 -6.21
CA ASN A 44 -16.99 1.36 -7.66
C ASN A 44 -18.11 0.52 -8.30
N ASP A 45 -18.25 -0.76 -7.92
CA ASP A 45 -19.32 -1.64 -8.41
C ASP A 45 -20.72 -1.09 -8.08
N ALA A 46 -20.90 -0.56 -6.87
CA ALA A 46 -22.14 0.06 -6.43
C ALA A 46 -22.40 1.38 -7.17
N TYR A 47 -21.36 2.18 -7.42
CA TYR A 47 -21.44 3.39 -8.21
C TYR A 47 -21.87 3.09 -9.65
N ASP A 48 -21.33 2.06 -10.30
CA ASP A 48 -21.73 1.65 -11.65
C ASP A 48 -23.19 1.20 -11.75
N LEU A 49 -23.76 0.66 -10.67
CA LEU A 49 -25.17 0.26 -10.61
C LEU A 49 -26.11 1.46 -10.42
N TYR A 50 -25.71 2.39 -9.57
CA TYR A 50 -26.41 3.65 -9.35
C TYR A 50 -26.35 4.55 -10.60
N ASP A 51 -25.14 4.81 -11.11
CA ASP A 51 -24.81 5.57 -12.32
C ASP A 51 -25.55 6.92 -12.43
N ARG A 52 -25.95 7.50 -11.28
CA ARG A 52 -26.78 8.72 -11.17
C ARG A 52 -28.06 8.69 -12.00
N LYS A 53 -28.65 7.52 -12.23
CA LYS A 53 -29.88 7.38 -13.00
C LYS A 53 -31.12 7.65 -12.14
N PRO A 54 -32.16 8.34 -12.67
CA PRO A 54 -33.44 8.48 -11.96
C PRO A 54 -34.07 7.11 -11.64
N GLY A 55 -34.81 7.00 -10.53
CA GLY A 55 -35.49 5.77 -10.12
C GLY A 55 -34.56 4.67 -9.60
N ARG A 56 -33.40 5.06 -9.05
CA ARG A 56 -32.35 4.18 -8.50
C ARG A 56 -32.08 4.45 -7.03
N GLU A 57 -33.13 4.75 -6.27
CA GLU A 57 -33.03 5.15 -4.87
C GLU A 57 -32.42 4.03 -4.01
N ALA A 58 -32.74 2.77 -4.31
CA ALA A 58 -32.16 1.62 -3.61
C ALA A 58 -30.67 1.45 -3.92
N GLU A 59 -30.27 1.59 -5.18
CA GLU A 59 -28.86 1.53 -5.60
C GLU A 59 -28.06 2.71 -5.04
N MET A 60 -28.67 3.90 -4.99
CA MET A 60 -28.07 5.08 -4.36
C MET A 60 -27.76 4.80 -2.88
N ALA A 61 -28.73 4.28 -2.13
CA ALA A 61 -28.54 3.95 -0.71
C ALA A 61 -27.46 2.88 -0.48
N VAL A 62 -27.35 1.90 -1.39
CA VAL A 62 -26.28 0.89 -1.33
C VAL A 62 -24.91 1.49 -1.66
N TRP A 63 -24.84 2.38 -2.66
CA TRP A 63 -23.62 3.11 -2.99
C TRP A 63 -23.15 3.99 -1.83
N GLU A 64 -24.04 4.73 -1.17
CA GLU A 64 -23.71 5.55 -0.01
C GLU A 64 -23.11 4.71 1.14
N GLN A 65 -23.69 3.55 1.41
CA GLN A 65 -23.14 2.61 2.40
C GLN A 65 -21.78 2.06 1.98
N ALA A 66 -21.62 1.69 0.71
CA ALA A 66 -20.33 1.21 0.19
C ALA A 66 -19.25 2.29 0.22
N ALA A 67 -19.60 3.56 -0.06
CA ALA A 67 -18.71 4.70 0.04
C ALA A 67 -18.28 4.97 1.49
N SER A 68 -19.23 4.92 2.43
CA SER A 68 -18.95 5.04 3.86
C SER A 68 -17.99 3.93 4.33
N LEU A 69 -18.27 2.67 3.94
CA LEU A 69 -17.44 1.52 4.26
C LEU A 69 -16.04 1.63 3.63
N PHE A 70 -15.92 2.12 2.41
CA PHE A 70 -14.63 2.39 1.77
C PHE A 70 -13.82 3.40 2.57
N HIS A 71 -14.40 4.56 2.90
CA HIS A 71 -13.70 5.58 3.70
C HIS A 71 -13.30 5.06 5.08
N GLN A 72 -14.16 4.28 5.73
CA GLN A 72 -13.84 3.62 6.99
C GLN A 72 -12.69 2.63 6.83
N SER A 73 -12.76 1.73 5.86
CA SER A 73 -11.76 0.69 5.63
C SER A 73 -10.39 1.28 5.31
N ILE A 74 -10.34 2.42 4.61
CA ILE A 74 -9.10 3.15 4.37
C ILE A 74 -8.51 3.72 5.66
N ARG A 75 -9.33 4.27 6.56
CA ARG A 75 -8.84 4.76 7.86
C ARG A 75 -8.32 3.61 8.72
N GLU A 76 -9.05 2.49 8.75
CA GLU A 76 -8.72 1.30 9.54
C GLU A 76 -7.54 0.50 8.95
N ALA A 77 -7.13 0.77 7.71
CA ALA A 77 -5.96 0.15 7.09
C ALA A 77 -4.62 0.66 7.64
N PHE A 78 -4.63 1.72 8.44
CA PHE A 78 -3.47 2.23 9.14
C PHE A 78 -3.53 1.81 10.62
N PRO A 79 -2.40 1.40 11.23
CA PRO A 79 -2.38 1.06 12.64
C PRO A 79 -2.64 2.30 13.52
N ASP A 80 -3.06 2.07 14.75
CA ASP A 80 -3.25 3.15 15.72
C ASP A 80 -1.93 3.91 15.94
N GLY A 81 -2.00 5.24 16.03
CA GLY A 81 -0.82 6.09 16.19
C GLY A 81 0.02 6.27 14.91
N PHE A 82 -0.42 5.74 13.76
CA PHE A 82 0.34 5.80 12.50
C PHE A 82 0.58 7.24 12.03
N TRP A 83 -0.44 8.08 12.09
CA TRP A 83 -0.37 9.44 11.55
C TRP A 83 0.49 10.34 12.43
N GLU A 84 0.39 10.18 13.75
CA GLU A 84 1.22 10.83 14.76
C GLU A 84 2.69 10.43 14.58
N SER A 85 2.96 9.14 14.37
CA SER A 85 4.29 8.63 14.06
C SER A 85 4.85 9.25 12.78
N LEU A 86 4.03 9.33 11.72
CA LEU A 86 4.46 9.89 10.44
C LEU A 86 4.70 11.40 10.53
N GLU A 87 3.87 12.12 11.30
CA GLU A 87 4.05 13.54 11.57
C GLU A 87 5.36 13.81 12.33
N ALA A 88 5.64 13.04 13.38
CA ALA A 88 6.90 13.13 14.12
C ALA A 88 8.11 12.90 13.19
N LEU A 89 8.06 11.85 12.37
CA LEU A 89 9.13 11.54 11.43
C LEU A 89 9.32 12.62 10.35
N SER A 90 8.24 13.30 9.94
CA SER A 90 8.32 14.43 9.01
C SER A 90 9.11 15.63 9.57
N LYS A 91 9.17 15.75 10.91
CA LYS A 91 9.93 16.74 11.67
C LYS A 91 11.31 16.21 12.10
N GLU A 92 11.76 15.11 11.49
CA GLU A 92 13.03 14.41 11.79
C GLU A 92 13.11 13.83 13.21
N ASP A 93 11.98 13.68 13.91
CA ASP A 93 11.90 12.94 15.16
C ASP A 93 11.84 11.43 14.88
N ILE A 94 12.77 10.69 15.46
CA ILE A 94 12.92 9.24 15.28
C ILE A 94 11.85 8.42 16.01
N SER A 95 11.03 9.04 16.87
CA SER A 95 9.96 8.35 17.61
C SER A 95 8.99 7.58 16.69
N GLY A 96 8.76 8.08 15.47
CA GLY A 96 7.92 7.43 14.46
C GLY A 96 8.63 6.42 13.54
N LEU A 97 9.95 6.23 13.68
CA LEU A 97 10.75 5.43 12.74
C LEU A 97 10.34 3.96 12.73
N GLU A 98 10.07 3.37 13.90
CA GLU A 98 9.67 1.95 14.01
C GLU A 98 8.38 1.67 13.25
N THR A 99 7.34 2.50 13.47
CA THR A 99 6.06 2.41 12.77
C THR A 99 6.23 2.52 11.27
N ALA A 100 7.05 3.47 10.82
CA ALA A 100 7.38 3.67 9.41
C ALA A 100 8.07 2.46 8.78
N ILE A 101 9.07 1.86 9.46
CA ILE A 101 9.78 0.69 8.94
C ILE A 101 8.83 -0.51 8.86
N LYS A 102 8.03 -0.78 9.90
CA LYS A 102 7.04 -1.87 9.88
C LYS A 102 6.06 -1.75 8.71
N PHE A 103 5.54 -0.54 8.48
CA PHE A 103 4.63 -0.30 7.35
C PHE A 103 5.30 -0.54 5.99
N LEU A 104 6.60 -0.25 5.85
CA LEU A 104 7.35 -0.58 4.64
C LEU A 104 7.67 -2.07 4.52
N GLU A 105 7.92 -2.75 5.64
CA GLU A 105 8.14 -4.21 5.70
C GLU A 105 6.89 -5.00 5.30
N ASP A 106 5.72 -4.55 5.74
CA ASP A 106 4.42 -5.16 5.41
C ASP A 106 3.98 -4.89 3.95
N ASP A 107 4.57 -3.88 3.30
CA ASP A 107 4.29 -3.44 1.92
C ASP A 107 2.78 -3.39 1.53
N PRO A 108 1.86 -2.85 2.37
CA PRO A 108 0.42 -2.96 2.09
C PRO A 108 0.03 -2.21 0.81
N TYR A 109 -0.85 -2.81 0.00
CA TYR A 109 -1.28 -2.24 -1.27
C TYR A 109 -2.79 -2.00 -1.30
N PHE A 110 -3.17 -0.74 -1.13
CA PHE A 110 -4.55 -0.26 -1.20
C PHE A 110 -4.58 1.23 -1.64
N PHE A 111 -5.76 1.80 -1.82
CA PHE A 111 -5.93 3.18 -2.30
C PHE A 111 -5.04 4.20 -1.54
N ARG A 112 -4.19 4.91 -2.29
CA ARG A 112 -3.19 5.90 -1.84
C ARG A 112 -2.01 5.36 -1.00
N SER A 113 -1.94 4.09 -0.67
CA SER A 113 -0.81 3.49 0.10
C SER A 113 0.57 3.81 -0.51
N GLY A 114 0.72 3.77 -1.84
CA GLY A 114 1.98 4.11 -2.52
C GLY A 114 2.41 5.58 -2.36
N TYR A 115 1.45 6.52 -2.18
CA TYR A 115 1.79 7.91 -1.86
C TYR A 115 2.38 7.99 -0.45
N ILE A 116 1.76 7.29 0.50
CA ILE A 116 2.22 7.24 1.89
C ILE A 116 3.60 6.58 1.99
N LYS A 117 3.83 5.46 1.30
CA LYS A 117 5.17 4.84 1.22
C LYS A 117 6.21 5.80 0.66
N ALA A 118 5.88 6.52 -0.41
CA ALA A 118 6.78 7.52 -0.98
C ALA A 118 7.13 8.63 0.04
N ASP A 119 6.19 9.05 0.87
CA ASP A 119 6.45 10.05 1.92
C ASP A 119 7.28 9.48 3.06
N ILE A 120 6.97 8.28 3.54
CA ILE A 120 7.79 7.55 4.52
C ILE A 120 9.24 7.46 4.03
N LEU A 121 9.48 7.02 2.79
CA LEU A 121 10.81 6.88 2.22
C LEU A 121 11.57 8.22 2.13
N LYS A 122 10.86 9.35 1.96
CA LYS A 122 11.48 10.68 2.02
C LYS A 122 11.93 11.01 3.45
N TYR A 123 11.11 10.73 4.44
CA TYR A 123 11.37 11.09 5.85
C TYR A 123 12.45 10.18 6.46
N VAL A 124 12.35 8.86 6.27
CA VAL A 124 13.33 7.88 6.73
C VAL A 124 14.75 8.20 6.24
N ARG A 125 14.88 8.75 5.03
CA ARG A 125 16.19 9.11 4.48
C ARG A 125 16.87 10.30 5.18
N ARG A 126 16.10 11.15 5.86
CA ARG A 126 16.60 12.36 6.54
C ARG A 126 17.11 12.09 7.95
N VAL A 127 16.60 11.06 8.61
CA VAL A 127 16.98 10.75 9.99
C VAL A 127 18.27 9.92 10.08
N ARG A 128 18.85 9.88 11.29
CA ARG A 128 19.96 8.98 11.61
C ARG A 128 19.41 7.57 11.81
N LEU A 129 19.95 6.61 11.06
CA LEU A 129 19.56 5.20 11.12
C LEU A 129 20.57 4.42 11.96
N SER A 130 20.08 3.55 12.84
CA SER A 130 20.95 2.54 13.46
C SER A 130 21.39 1.49 12.43
N ALA A 131 22.41 0.71 12.76
CA ALA A 131 22.83 -0.41 11.91
C ALA A 131 21.69 -1.45 11.74
N SER A 132 20.86 -1.62 12.78
CA SER A 132 19.69 -2.52 12.74
C SER A 132 18.63 -2.01 11.77
N ASP A 133 18.29 -0.73 11.84
CA ASP A 133 17.28 -0.10 10.97
C ASP A 133 17.72 -0.09 9.51
N ALA A 134 18.99 0.25 9.26
CA ALA A 134 19.57 0.16 7.92
C ALA A 134 19.48 -1.26 7.36
N LYS A 135 19.73 -2.30 8.18
CA LYS A 135 19.59 -3.70 7.78
C LYS A 135 18.14 -4.06 7.42
N ARG A 136 17.15 -3.59 8.16
CA ARG A 136 15.72 -3.77 7.86
C ARG A 136 15.34 -3.10 6.54
N LEU A 137 15.74 -1.84 6.37
CA LEU A 137 15.46 -1.05 5.17
C LEU A 137 16.12 -1.63 3.90
N ARG A 138 17.29 -2.28 4.00
CA ARG A 138 17.88 -3.04 2.88
C ARG A 138 16.97 -4.17 2.42
N ARG A 139 16.40 -4.94 3.36
CA ARG A 139 15.45 -6.02 3.04
C ARG A 139 14.19 -5.47 2.38
N VAL A 140 13.70 -4.33 2.85
CA VAL A 140 12.58 -3.61 2.23
C VAL A 140 12.89 -3.26 0.77
N VAL A 141 14.09 -2.73 0.47
CA VAL A 141 14.48 -2.42 -0.91
C VAL A 141 14.55 -3.68 -1.78
N ILE A 142 15.12 -4.78 -1.27
CA ILE A 142 15.16 -6.07 -1.99
C ILE A 142 13.74 -6.58 -2.28
N ALA A 143 12.85 -6.51 -1.30
CA ALA A 143 11.44 -6.90 -1.48
C ALA A 143 10.77 -6.04 -2.56
N ALA A 144 10.98 -4.72 -2.55
CA ALA A 144 10.43 -3.82 -3.55
C ALA A 144 10.92 -4.13 -4.97
N ILE A 145 12.19 -4.53 -5.14
CA ILE A 145 12.73 -4.99 -6.44
C ILE A 145 11.96 -6.21 -6.96
N LYS A 146 11.57 -7.13 -6.07
CA LYS A 146 10.83 -8.35 -6.45
C LYS A 146 9.37 -8.08 -6.80
N VAL A 147 8.73 -7.15 -6.10
CA VAL A 147 7.29 -6.88 -6.25
C VAL A 147 6.94 -6.13 -7.54
N GLY A 148 7.66 -5.04 -7.86
CA GLY A 148 7.31 -4.22 -9.02
C GLY A 148 7.75 -2.76 -8.92
N ASP A 149 7.81 -2.07 -10.06
CA ASP A 149 8.14 -0.65 -10.20
C ASP A 149 6.92 0.25 -10.00
N ARG A 150 6.31 0.13 -8.81
CA ARG A 150 5.22 1.00 -8.37
C ARG A 150 5.68 2.46 -8.26
N ARG A 151 4.73 3.39 -8.07
CA ARG A 151 4.98 4.84 -8.07
C ARG A 151 6.06 5.30 -7.08
N GLU A 152 6.20 4.62 -5.95
CA GLU A 152 7.19 4.85 -4.91
C GLU A 152 8.58 4.31 -5.25
N PHE A 153 8.75 3.52 -6.33
CA PHE A 153 9.99 2.79 -6.61
C PHE A 153 11.22 3.69 -6.74
N ARG A 154 11.06 4.87 -7.34
CA ARG A 154 12.14 5.88 -7.40
C ARG A 154 12.67 6.28 -6.02
N TRP A 155 11.85 6.20 -4.98
CA TRP A 155 12.24 6.51 -3.61
C TRP A 155 12.94 5.34 -2.94
N TYR A 156 12.63 4.08 -3.32
CA TYR A 156 13.45 2.94 -2.93
C TYR A 156 14.86 3.02 -3.51
N CYS A 157 15.02 3.44 -4.77
CA CYS A 157 16.36 3.70 -5.34
C CYS A 157 17.15 4.72 -4.52
N LYS A 158 16.51 5.83 -4.11
CA LYS A 158 17.15 6.85 -3.27
C LYS A 158 17.42 6.39 -1.85
N LEU A 159 16.57 5.52 -1.29
CA LEU A 159 16.82 4.90 0.01
C LEU A 159 18.03 3.95 -0.08
N ALA A 160 18.16 3.19 -1.16
CA ALA A 160 19.22 2.21 -1.35
C ALA A 160 20.62 2.83 -1.19
N ARG A 161 20.84 4.01 -1.80
CA ARG A 161 22.05 4.84 -1.60
C ARG A 161 22.34 5.12 -0.13
N ARG A 162 21.31 5.46 0.64
CA ARG A 162 21.44 5.88 2.05
C ARG A 162 21.80 4.73 2.97
N VAL A 163 21.37 3.52 2.63
CA VAL A 163 21.60 2.30 3.41
C VAL A 163 22.61 1.38 2.75
N GLU A 164 23.48 1.88 1.88
CA GLU A 164 24.44 1.03 1.15
C GLU A 164 25.36 0.23 2.10
N SER A 165 25.72 -0.98 1.67
CA SER A 165 26.84 -1.75 2.21
C SER A 165 27.34 -2.75 1.16
N PRO A 166 28.59 -3.26 1.27
CA PRO A 166 29.10 -4.26 0.33
C PRO A 166 28.21 -5.51 0.23
N ALA A 167 27.76 -6.05 1.36
CA ALA A 167 26.85 -7.19 1.37
C ALA A 167 25.51 -6.89 0.66
N PHE A 168 24.96 -5.68 0.85
CA PHE A 168 23.70 -5.30 0.24
C PHE A 168 23.82 -5.09 -1.27
N ARG A 169 24.95 -4.54 -1.74
CA ARG A 169 25.26 -4.42 -3.16
C ARG A 169 25.36 -5.81 -3.80
N ASN A 170 26.08 -6.73 -3.16
CA ASN A 170 26.18 -8.13 -3.64
C ASN A 170 24.80 -8.81 -3.72
N ASP A 171 23.92 -8.59 -2.73
CA ASP A 171 22.55 -9.14 -2.76
C ASP A 171 21.76 -8.63 -3.97
N ILE A 172 21.92 -7.35 -4.36
CA ILE A 172 21.25 -6.77 -5.53
C ILE A 172 21.89 -7.25 -6.84
N GLU A 173 23.21 -7.41 -6.88
CA GLU A 173 23.92 -7.96 -8.04
C GLU A 173 23.46 -9.39 -8.35
N GLN A 174 23.22 -10.22 -7.34
CA GLN A 174 22.63 -11.54 -7.52
C GLN A 174 21.26 -11.49 -8.22
N LEU A 175 20.46 -10.45 -7.98
CA LEU A 175 19.16 -10.28 -8.63
C LEU A 175 19.27 -9.98 -10.14
N LEU A 176 20.46 -9.63 -10.66
CA LEU A 176 20.69 -9.50 -12.10
C LEU A 176 20.60 -10.84 -12.83
N HIS A 177 20.68 -11.96 -12.11
CA HIS A 177 20.56 -13.32 -12.66
C HIS A 177 19.19 -13.96 -12.39
N HIS A 178 18.22 -13.20 -11.86
CA HIS A 178 16.88 -13.71 -11.59
C HIS A 178 16.12 -14.03 -12.88
N ASP A 179 15.27 -15.06 -12.90
CA ASP A 179 14.54 -15.50 -14.11
C ASP A 179 13.55 -14.44 -14.64
N ASP A 180 12.93 -13.68 -13.73
CA ASP A 180 12.05 -12.55 -14.06
C ASP A 180 12.83 -11.33 -14.59
N GLU A 181 12.53 -10.92 -15.84
CA GLU A 181 13.16 -9.77 -16.48
C GLU A 181 12.88 -8.43 -15.78
N GLY A 182 11.68 -8.25 -15.24
CA GLY A 182 11.31 -7.08 -14.46
C GLY A 182 12.15 -6.94 -13.19
N VAL A 183 12.44 -8.04 -12.51
CA VAL A 183 13.35 -8.08 -11.36
C VAL A 183 14.76 -7.64 -11.78
N ARG A 184 15.31 -8.24 -12.86
CA ARG A 184 16.64 -7.85 -13.38
C ARG A 184 16.71 -6.37 -13.76
N ARG A 185 15.66 -5.84 -14.41
CA ARG A 185 15.57 -4.43 -14.79
C ARG A 185 15.60 -3.51 -13.56
N ARG A 186 14.79 -3.81 -12.55
CA ARG A 186 14.72 -3.02 -11.31
C ARG A 186 16.01 -3.10 -10.49
N ALA A 187 16.66 -4.26 -10.44
CA ALA A 187 17.98 -4.40 -9.83
C ALA A 187 19.02 -3.48 -10.49
N ARG A 188 19.06 -3.42 -11.83
CA ARG A 188 19.92 -2.46 -12.57
C ARG A 188 19.64 -1.01 -12.19
N TRP A 189 18.37 -0.62 -12.05
CA TRP A 189 18.02 0.75 -11.65
C TRP A 189 18.46 1.09 -10.24
N VAL A 190 18.39 0.14 -9.31
CA VAL A 190 18.86 0.34 -7.94
C VAL A 190 20.38 0.47 -7.91
N LEU A 191 21.13 -0.40 -8.60
CA LEU A 191 22.59 -0.30 -8.68
C LEU A 191 23.03 1.03 -9.32
N ALA A 192 22.43 1.39 -10.46
CA ALA A 192 22.72 2.67 -11.11
C ALA A 192 22.41 3.87 -10.20
N ALA A 193 21.40 3.78 -9.33
CA ALA A 193 21.12 4.83 -8.36
C ALA A 193 22.16 4.88 -7.22
N MET A 194 22.73 3.74 -6.81
CA MET A 194 23.81 3.68 -5.82
C MET A 194 25.09 4.35 -6.33
N ASP A 195 25.35 4.27 -7.64
CA ASP A 195 26.56 4.80 -8.28
C ASP A 195 26.46 6.29 -8.67
N ALA A 196 25.26 6.89 -8.57
CA ALA A 196 24.98 8.31 -8.83
C ALA A 196 24.99 9.14 -7.53
#